data_AF-A0A9W9NDY5-F1
#
_entry.id   AF-A0A9W9NDY5-F1
#
_cell.length_a   1.000
_cell.length_b   1.000
_cell.length_c   1.000
_cell.angle_alpha   90.00
_cell.angle_beta   90.00
_cell.angle_gamma   90.00
#
_symmetry.space_group_name_H-M   'P 1'
#
loop_
_entity.id
_entity.type
_entity.pdbx_description
1 polymer ?
#
loop_
_entity_poly.entity_id
_entity_poly.type
_entity_poly.pdbx_seq_one_letter_code
_entity_poly.pdbx_strand_id
1 'polypeptide(L)'
;MIFPAFGEDDEFCHYISQNADYAVLDVAYRLSPENPFPAAVNDVEDAVRWVLSQPEKFDLSRLSISGFSAGGNLALVASGVLMPPKTFRSVLAFYPGTDLTRIPEEMVAPDPTGKVIPP
;
A
#
# COMPACT_ATOMS: atom_id res chain seq x y z
N MET A 1 17.25 -2.38 5.20
CA MET A 1 17.73 -2.52 3.81
C MET A 1 16.57 -2.22 2.88
N ILE A 2 16.77 -1.36 1.87
CA ILE A 2 15.77 -1.07 0.84
C ILE A 2 16.15 -1.86 -0.41
N PHE A 3 15.15 -2.44 -1.08
CA PHE A 3 15.29 -2.95 -2.44
C PHE A 3 14.68 -1.90 -3.38
N PRO A 4 15.51 -1.08 -4.06
CA PRO A 4 15.03 0.09 -4.80
C PRO A 4 14.38 -0.33 -6.12
N ALA A 5 13.27 0.33 -6.49
CA ALA A 5 12.63 0.13 -7.79
C ALA A 5 12.33 1.43 -8.56
N PHE A 6 12.14 2.60 -7.93
CA PHE A 6 12.27 4.01 -8.42
C PHE A 6 11.42 4.94 -7.52
N GLY A 7 11.81 6.22 -7.32
CA GLY A 7 10.83 7.31 -7.12
C GLY A 7 10.59 7.88 -5.71
N GLU A 8 9.67 8.86 -5.65
CA GLU A 8 9.45 9.91 -4.62
C GLU A 8 9.33 9.44 -3.16
N ASP A 9 8.91 8.21 -2.92
CA ASP A 9 8.78 7.64 -1.58
C ASP A 9 10.13 7.15 -1.01
N ASP A 10 11.24 7.28 -1.76
CA ASP A 10 12.59 6.84 -1.32
C ASP A 10 12.96 7.37 0.06
N GLU A 11 12.69 8.65 0.35
CA GLU A 11 12.98 9.23 1.68
C GLU A 11 12.19 8.51 2.79
N PHE A 12 10.91 8.20 2.54
CA PHE A 12 10.07 7.47 3.48
C PHE A 12 10.52 6.01 3.61
N CYS A 13 10.73 5.31 2.51
CA CYS A 13 11.22 3.94 2.48
C CYS A 13 12.58 3.83 3.18
N HIS A 14 13.46 4.82 2.97
CA HIS A 14 14.75 4.90 3.64
C HIS A 14 14.59 5.10 5.13
N TYR A 15 13.78 6.07 5.54
CA TYR A 15 13.48 6.32 6.94
C TYR A 15 12.96 5.05 7.64
N ILE A 16 11.99 4.36 7.06
CA ILE A 16 11.45 3.10 7.61
C ILE A 16 12.53 2.03 7.67
N SER A 17 13.33 1.87 6.61
CA SER A 17 14.37 0.85 6.56
C SER A 17 15.49 1.05 7.59
N GLN A 18 15.72 2.29 8.04
CA GLN A 18 16.70 2.65 9.06
C GLN A 18 16.12 2.57 10.47
N ASN A 19 14.83 2.85 10.65
CA ASN A 19 14.25 3.08 11.98
C ASN A 19 13.28 2.00 12.46
N ALA A 20 12.73 1.15 11.58
CA ALA A 20 11.63 0.23 11.93
C ALA A 20 12.04 -1.24 12.09
N ASP A 21 13.31 -1.62 11.90
CA ASP A 21 13.75 -3.03 11.84
C ASP A 21 12.93 -3.84 10.81
N TYR A 22 12.77 -3.27 9.62
CA TYR A 22 12.12 -3.89 8.48
C TYR A 22 13.02 -3.85 7.24
N ALA A 23 13.00 -4.93 6.46
CA ALA A 23 13.33 -4.85 5.06
C ALA A 23 12.19 -4.14 4.32
N VAL A 24 12.52 -3.18 3.46
CA VAL A 24 11.54 -2.41 2.69
C VAL A 24 11.65 -2.80 1.23
N LEU A 25 10.54 -3.29 0.67
CA LEU A 25 10.38 -3.55 -0.76
C LEU A 25 9.51 -2.44 -1.33
N ASP A 26 10.13 -1.57 -2.11
CA ASP A 26 9.42 -0.55 -2.88
C ASP A 26 9.00 -1.16 -4.23
N VAL A 27 7.70 -1.12 -4.55
CA VAL A 27 7.11 -1.88 -5.67
C VAL A 27 6.82 -0.93 -6.82
N ALA A 28 7.63 -1.03 -7.88
CA ALA A 28 7.39 -0.34 -9.15
C ALA A 28 6.26 -1.02 -9.94
N TYR A 29 5.01 -0.86 -9.49
CA TYR A 29 3.83 -1.33 -10.20
C TYR A 29 3.59 -0.51 -11.47
N ARG A 30 2.98 -1.15 -12.48
CA ARG A 30 2.69 -0.50 -13.76
C ARG A 30 1.68 0.63 -13.59
N LEU A 31 1.92 1.74 -14.29
CA LEU A 31 1.11 2.96 -14.21
C LEU A 31 0.15 3.11 -15.40
N SER A 32 -0.94 3.82 -15.14
CA SER A 32 -1.90 4.32 -16.12
C SER A 32 -1.35 5.61 -16.74
N PRO A 33 -1.64 5.92 -18.03
CA PRO A 33 -2.57 5.25 -18.95
C PRO A 33 -2.02 4.03 -19.71
N GLU A 34 -0.71 3.80 -19.70
CA GLU A 34 -0.06 2.74 -20.50
C GLU A 34 -0.51 1.33 -20.08
N ASN A 35 -0.76 1.15 -18.78
CA ASN A 35 -1.23 -0.09 -18.20
C ASN A 35 -2.44 0.20 -17.29
N PRO A 36 -3.65 0.26 -17.86
CA PRO A 36 -4.86 0.56 -17.08
C PRO A 36 -5.19 -0.55 -16.08
N PHE A 37 -6.16 -0.28 -15.21
CA PHE A 37 -6.71 -1.27 -14.29
C PHE A 37 -7.04 -2.59 -15.01
N PRO A 38 -6.68 -3.77 -14.46
CA PRO A 38 -6.15 -4.01 -13.11
C PRO A 38 -4.60 -4.15 -13.03
N ALA A 39 -3.83 -3.58 -13.95
CA ALA A 39 -2.39 -3.86 -14.06
C ALA A 39 -1.60 -3.64 -12.76
N ALA A 40 -1.79 -2.51 -12.08
CA ALA A 40 -1.13 -2.20 -10.81
C ALA A 40 -1.55 -3.15 -9.67
N VAL A 41 -2.83 -3.57 -9.66
CA VAL A 41 -3.37 -4.52 -8.67
C VAL A 41 -2.68 -5.88 -8.82
N ASN A 42 -2.54 -6.35 -10.07
CA ASN A 42 -1.85 -7.60 -10.36
C ASN A 42 -0.38 -7.54 -9.97
N ASP A 43 0.32 -6.42 -10.21
CA ASP A 43 1.74 -6.30 -9.85
C ASP A 43 1.95 -6.31 -8.33
N VAL A 44 1.07 -5.67 -7.57
CA VAL A 44 1.10 -5.71 -6.10
C VAL A 44 0.81 -7.13 -5.60
N GLU A 45 -0.15 -7.84 -6.20
CA GLU A 45 -0.40 -9.24 -5.89
C GLU A 45 0.83 -10.11 -6.15
N ASP A 46 1.45 -9.98 -7.32
CA ASP A 46 2.65 -10.72 -7.70
C ASP A 46 3.81 -10.43 -6.74
N ALA A 47 4.03 -9.16 -6.36
CA ALA A 47 5.06 -8.77 -5.41
C ALA A 47 4.83 -9.40 -4.03
N VAL A 48 3.61 -9.36 -3.51
CA VAL A 48 3.26 -9.98 -2.23
C VAL A 48 3.45 -11.50 -2.29
N ARG A 49 2.97 -12.16 -3.36
CA ARG A 49 3.13 -13.61 -3.55
C ARG A 49 4.59 -14.01 -3.65
N TRP A 50 5.42 -13.19 -4.30
CA TRP A 50 6.86 -13.41 -4.38
C TRP A 50 7.52 -13.36 -3.00
N VAL A 51 7.18 -12.40 -2.14
CA VAL A 51 7.68 -12.34 -0.75
C VAL A 51 7.23 -13.57 0.03
N LEU A 52 5.95 -13.93 -0.06
CA LEU A 52 5.39 -15.11 0.61
C LEU A 52 6.03 -16.43 0.14
N SER A 53 6.54 -16.47 -1.09
CA SER A 53 7.25 -17.64 -1.63
C SER A 53 8.66 -17.83 -1.07
N GLN A 54 9.19 -16.87 -0.29
CA GLN A 54 10.57 -16.86 0.20
C GLN A 54 10.67 -16.81 1.75
N PRO A 55 10.09 -17.79 2.47
CA PRO A 55 10.14 -17.86 3.94
C PRO A 55 11.57 -18.01 4.49
N GLU A 56 12.51 -18.47 3.68
CA GLU A 56 13.93 -18.56 4.04
C GLU A 56 14.66 -17.21 4.04
N LYS A 57 14.07 -16.19 3.41
CA LYS A 57 14.63 -14.83 3.34
C LYS A 57 13.86 -13.82 4.17
N PHE A 58 12.56 -14.00 4.32
CA PHE A 58 11.68 -13.04 5.00
C PHE A 58 10.92 -13.69 6.15
N ASP A 59 10.84 -12.99 7.28
CA ASP A 59 9.96 -13.37 8.38
C ASP A 59 8.50 -13.05 8.02
N LEU A 60 7.79 -14.05 7.51
CA LEU A 60 6.40 -13.91 7.06
C LEU A 60 5.43 -13.59 8.21
N SER A 61 5.81 -13.80 9.47
CA SER A 61 4.98 -13.44 10.64
C SER A 61 4.95 -11.93 10.91
N ARG A 62 5.88 -11.19 10.28
CA ARG A 62 6.01 -9.74 10.40
C ARG A 62 5.60 -8.99 9.13
N LEU A 63 5.14 -9.67 8.09
CA LEU A 63 4.81 -9.03 6.81
C LEU A 63 3.80 -7.89 6.99
N SER A 64 4.12 -6.71 6.46
CA SER A 64 3.29 -5.51 6.56
C SER A 64 3.23 -4.85 5.19
N ILE A 65 2.13 -4.17 4.89
CA ILE A 65 1.95 -3.46 3.60
C ILE A 65 1.56 -2.00 3.85
N SER A 66 2.08 -1.11 3.01
CA SER A 66 1.82 0.32 3.12
C SER A 66 1.75 0.98 1.75
N GLY A 67 1.11 2.15 1.69
CA GLY A 67 1.18 3.04 0.54
C GLY A 67 0.46 4.37 0.77
N PHE A 68 0.76 5.34 -0.09
CA PHE A 68 0.20 6.69 -0.08
C PHE A 68 -0.80 6.88 -1.22
N SER A 69 -1.94 7.55 -0.97
CA SER A 69 -2.95 7.87 -1.98
C SER A 69 -3.39 6.64 -2.78
N ALA A 70 -3.06 6.56 -4.08
CA ALA A 70 -3.32 5.39 -4.92
C ALA A 70 -2.61 4.12 -4.40
N GLY A 71 -1.39 4.22 -3.88
CA GLY A 71 -0.70 3.11 -3.21
C GLY A 71 -1.41 2.68 -1.93
N GLY A 72 -2.05 3.62 -1.22
CA GLY A 72 -2.89 3.31 -0.06
C GLY A 72 -4.12 2.49 -0.47
N ASN A 73 -4.75 2.81 -1.59
CA ASN A 73 -5.82 1.98 -2.17
C ASN A 73 -5.31 0.56 -2.48
N LEU A 74 -4.16 0.44 -3.14
CA LEU A 74 -3.56 -0.86 -3.46
C LEU A 74 -3.25 -1.68 -2.20
N ALA A 75 -2.74 -1.06 -1.13
CA ALA A 75 -2.51 -1.73 0.15
C ALA A 75 -3.80 -2.27 0.78
N LEU A 76 -4.90 -1.51 0.69
CA LEU A 76 -6.22 -1.96 1.18
C LEU A 76 -6.79 -3.09 0.32
N VAL A 77 -6.68 -3.01 -1.01
CA VAL A 77 -7.13 -4.05 -1.94
C VAL A 77 -6.34 -5.34 -1.73
N ALA A 78 -5.02 -5.25 -1.62
CA ALA A 78 -4.18 -6.41 -1.39
C ALA A 78 -4.53 -7.12 -0.07
N SER A 79 -4.71 -6.37 1.03
CA SER A 79 -5.01 -6.94 2.34
C SER A 79 -6.46 -7.38 2.55
N GLY A 80 -7.42 -6.70 1.92
CA GLY A 80 -8.85 -6.94 2.11
C GLY A 80 -9.49 -7.84 1.06
N VAL A 81 -8.90 -7.95 -0.14
CA VAL A 81 -9.51 -8.64 -1.29
C VAL A 81 -8.63 -9.76 -1.83
N LEU A 82 -7.34 -9.50 -2.05
CA LEU A 82 -6.46 -10.42 -2.78
C LEU A 82 -5.84 -11.49 -1.88
N MET A 83 -5.45 -11.11 -0.67
CA MET A 83 -4.72 -12.00 0.24
C MET A 83 -5.63 -12.62 1.29
N PRO A 84 -5.32 -13.85 1.76
CA PRO A 84 -6.03 -14.47 2.87
C PRO A 84 -6.04 -13.59 4.13
N PRO A 85 -7.06 -13.73 5.00
CA PRO A 85 -7.06 -13.07 6.30
C PRO A 85 -5.79 -13.40 7.08
N LYS A 86 -5.25 -12.40 7.79
CA LYS A 86 -4.01 -12.49 8.59
C LYS A 86 -2.71 -12.69 7.80
N THR A 87 -2.71 -12.47 6.48
CA THR A 87 -1.45 -12.40 5.69
C THR A 87 -0.56 -11.24 6.15
N PHE A 88 -1.14 -10.09 6.47
CA PHE A 88 -0.40 -8.92 6.94
C PHE A 88 -0.59 -8.71 8.44
N ARG A 89 0.53 -8.47 9.15
CA ARG A 89 0.57 -8.05 10.54
C ARG A 89 0.01 -6.64 10.72
N SER A 90 0.30 -5.75 9.78
CA SER A 90 -0.22 -4.39 9.74
C SER A 90 -0.43 -3.91 8.31
N VAL A 91 -1.39 -3.00 8.16
CA VAL A 91 -1.72 -2.31 6.92
C VAL A 91 -1.69 -0.81 7.21
N LEU A 92 -0.82 -0.07 6.54
CA LEU A 92 -0.67 1.37 6.70
C LEU A 92 -1.08 2.09 5.40
N ALA A 93 -2.33 2.53 5.34
CA ALA A 93 -2.87 3.24 4.18
C ALA A 93 -2.96 4.74 4.47
N PHE A 94 -2.09 5.53 3.84
CA PHE A 94 -2.07 6.99 4.01
C PHE A 94 -2.98 7.65 2.99
N TYR A 95 -4.00 8.38 3.47
CA TYR A 95 -5.01 9.08 2.67
C TYR A 95 -5.47 8.30 1.42
N PRO A 96 -5.89 7.03 1.58
CA PRO A 96 -6.19 6.14 0.46
C PRO A 96 -7.45 6.59 -0.29
N GLY A 97 -7.47 6.39 -1.60
CA GLY A 97 -8.73 6.40 -2.35
C GLY A 97 -9.55 5.17 -2.00
N THR A 98 -10.60 5.30 -1.19
CA THR A 98 -11.44 4.14 -0.77
C THR A 98 -12.73 3.99 -1.56
N ASP A 99 -13.10 5.02 -2.31
CA ASP A 99 -14.25 5.03 -3.21
C ASP A 99 -13.83 5.69 -4.52
N LEU A 100 -13.75 4.88 -5.58
CA LEU A 100 -13.41 5.33 -6.94
C LEU A 100 -14.65 5.33 -7.86
N THR A 101 -15.84 5.15 -7.29
CA THR A 101 -17.11 5.15 -8.04
C THR A 101 -17.69 6.54 -8.20
N ARG A 102 -17.18 7.51 -7.45
CA ARG A 102 -17.63 8.90 -7.40
C ARG A 102 -16.50 9.82 -7.80
N ILE A 103 -16.85 10.93 -8.44
CA ILE A 103 -15.88 11.99 -8.71
C ILE A 103 -15.65 12.81 -7.43
N PRO A 104 -14.43 13.36 -7.20
CA PRO A 104 -14.11 14.10 -5.98
C PRO A 104 -15.09 15.23 -5.66
N GLU A 105 -15.63 15.89 -6.68
CA GLU A 105 -16.56 17.01 -6.56
C GLU A 105 -17.91 16.59 -5.97
N GLU A 106 -18.28 15.32 -6.11
CA GLU A 106 -19.51 14.76 -5.54
C GLU A 106 -19.33 14.30 -4.09
N MET A 107 -18.09 14.21 -3.60
CA MET A 107 -17.80 13.71 -2.26
C MET A 107 -18.14 14.78 -1.22
N VAL A 108 -19.06 14.43 -0.30
CA VAL A 108 -19.44 15.27 0.83
C VAL A 108 -18.74 14.75 2.07
N ALA A 109 -18.09 15.64 2.81
CA ALA A 109 -17.47 15.29 4.09
C ALA A 109 -18.52 14.65 5.02
N PRO A 110 -18.21 13.51 5.68
CA PRO A 110 -19.15 12.87 6.60
C PRO A 110 -19.61 13.80 7.72
N ASP A 111 -18.72 14.71 8.12
CA ASP A 111 -19.04 15.83 9.00
C ASP A 111 -18.82 17.16 8.26
N PRO A 112 -19.89 17.82 7.79
CA PRO A 112 -19.80 19.12 7.13
C PRO A 112 -19.60 20.28 8.12
N THR A 113 -19.65 20.02 9.43
CA THR A 113 -19.61 21.07 10.46
C THR A 113 -18.19 21.56 10.75
N GLY A 114 -17.16 20.88 10.22
CA GLY A 114 -15.76 21.23 10.45
C GLY A 114 -15.33 21.06 11.91
N LYS A 115 -16.08 20.29 12.71
CA LYS A 115 -15.68 19.98 14.09
C LYS A 115 -14.36 19.23 14.05
N VAL A 116 -13.43 19.66 14.89
CA VAL A 116 -12.16 18.98 15.09
C VAL A 116 -12.47 17.57 15.58
N ILE A 117 -11.99 16.56 14.84
CA ILE A 117 -12.11 15.16 15.24
C ILE A 117 -11.43 15.05 16.60
N PRO A 118 -12.12 14.55 17.65
CA PRO A 118 -11.50 14.38 18.95
C PRO A 118 -10.24 13.50 18.81
N PRO A 119 -9.19 13.79 19.58
CA PRO A 119 -7.91 13.09 19.50
C PRO A 119 -8.03 11.58 19.76
#